data_AF-A0A7S2CR30-F1
#
_entry.id   AF-A0A7S2CR30-F1
#
_cell.length_a   1.000
_cell.length_b   1.000
_cell.length_c   1.000
_cell.angle_alpha   90.00
_cell.angle_beta   90.00
_cell.angle_gamma   90.00
#
_symmetry.space_group_name_H-M   'P 1'
#
loop_
_entity.id
_entity.type
_entity.pdbx_description
1 polymer ?
#
loop_
_entity_poly.entity_id
_entity_poly.type
_entity_poly.pdbx_seq_one_letter_code
_entity_poly.pdbx_strand_id
1 'polypeptide(L)'
;CKRKTQGVGPSKAAAQWSKATVQHACTLCYERARKESFAEFCQPPWWDVVAPPPGASPSDESMHESLHDFHERMRRVAVSSLALLKLALAEHPAIACVDLESWGQLVGLARQNTLCVEVDNPAREIIPMLRCVGGASKQRTALLAALPSPLPHVEGAALFQTTSCLNHSCEPNVQVTYPFGTHVARLLAVRAVCKGD
;
A
#
# COMPACT_ATOMS: atom_id res chain seq x y z
N CYS A 1 29.53 -34.26 22.06
CA CYS A 1 28.48 -33.86 21.10
C CYS A 1 27.89 -32.51 21.53
N LYS A 2 28.46 -31.38 21.09
CA LYS A 2 28.00 -30.02 21.45
C LYS A 2 27.35 -29.38 20.22
N ARG A 3 26.04 -29.10 20.27
CA ARG A 3 25.31 -28.37 19.22
C ARG A 3 25.60 -26.88 19.36
N LYS A 4 26.17 -26.28 18.32
CA LYS A 4 26.24 -24.81 18.17
C LYS A 4 24.89 -24.31 17.64
N THR A 5 24.29 -23.40 18.38
CA THR A 5 23.17 -22.55 17.94
C THR A 5 23.70 -21.55 16.90
N GLN A 6 23.23 -21.64 15.66
CA GLN A 6 23.43 -20.58 14.68
C GLN A 6 22.33 -19.53 14.89
N GLY A 7 22.72 -18.36 15.39
CA GLY A 7 21.89 -17.18 15.36
C GLY A 7 21.60 -16.79 13.92
N VAL A 8 20.32 -16.59 13.60
CA VAL A 8 19.89 -16.03 12.33
C VAL A 8 20.31 -14.57 12.31
N GLY A 9 21.43 -14.29 11.65
CA GLY A 9 21.87 -12.92 11.35
C GLY A 9 20.92 -12.24 10.35
N PRO A 10 20.92 -10.90 10.30
CA PRO A 10 20.06 -10.14 9.39
C PRO A 10 20.28 -10.59 7.93
N SER A 11 19.17 -10.73 7.19
CA SER A 11 19.18 -11.27 5.83
C SER A 11 20.13 -10.50 4.91
N LYS A 12 20.79 -11.22 4.00
CA LYS A 12 21.76 -10.69 3.02
C LYS A 12 21.22 -9.55 2.14
N ALA A 13 19.90 -9.31 2.12
CA ALA A 13 19.28 -8.21 1.39
C ALA A 13 19.66 -6.83 1.93
N ALA A 14 19.92 -6.69 3.24
CA ALA A 14 20.32 -5.42 3.84
C ALA A 14 21.78 -5.03 3.51
N ALA A 15 22.64 -6.00 3.18
CA ALA A 15 24.07 -5.77 2.98
C ALA A 15 24.43 -5.24 1.58
N GLN A 16 23.52 -5.35 0.61
CA GLN A 16 23.82 -5.11 -0.81
C GLN A 16 23.75 -3.65 -1.26
N TRP A 17 23.29 -2.75 -0.40
CA TRP A 17 23.16 -1.32 -0.71
C TRP A 17 24.45 -0.53 -0.45
N SER A 18 25.44 -1.15 0.20
CA SER A 18 26.65 -0.50 0.71
C SER A 18 27.76 -0.22 -0.31
N LYS A 19 27.56 -0.52 -1.61
CA LYS A 19 28.62 -0.37 -2.64
C LYS A 19 28.23 0.46 -3.86
N ALA A 20 27.05 1.06 -3.90
CA ALA A 20 26.81 2.15 -4.82
C ALA A 20 27.39 3.42 -4.18
N THR A 21 28.48 3.95 -4.73
CA THR A 21 28.95 5.30 -4.39
C THR A 21 27.80 6.26 -4.69
N VAL A 22 27.03 6.63 -3.66
CA VAL A 22 26.03 7.69 -3.78
C VAL A 22 26.83 8.97 -3.98
N GLN A 23 27.10 9.31 -5.24
CA GLN A 23 27.50 10.68 -5.57
C GLN A 23 26.42 11.58 -4.98
N HIS A 24 26.81 12.49 -4.09
CA HIS A 24 25.90 13.48 -3.54
C HIS A 24 25.25 14.22 -4.72
N ALA A 25 23.98 13.89 -4.99
CA ALA A 25 23.20 14.57 -6.00
C ALA A 25 23.13 16.05 -5.62
N CYS A 26 23.42 16.94 -6.56
CA CYS A 26 23.27 18.37 -6.32
C CYS A 26 21.79 18.74 -6.23
N THR A 27 21.49 19.95 -5.71
CA THR A 27 20.11 20.45 -5.57
C THR A 27 19.31 20.34 -6.87
N LEU A 28 19.93 20.64 -8.02
CA LEU A 28 19.30 20.51 -9.34
C LEU A 28 18.90 19.07 -9.66
N CYS A 29 19.71 18.07 -9.30
CA CYS A 29 19.36 16.66 -9.49
C CYS A 29 18.18 16.24 -8.59
N TYR A 30 18.09 16.77 -7.36
CA TYR A 30 16.94 16.52 -6.50
C TYR A 30 15.67 17.18 -7.02
N GLU A 31 15.75 18.44 -7.43
CA GLU A 31 14.61 19.16 -8.02
C GLU A 31 14.10 18.47 -9.29
N ARG A 32 15.03 18.01 -10.13
CA ARG A 32 14.70 17.23 -11.33
C ARG A 32 14.01 15.92 -10.99
N ALA A 33 14.56 15.15 -10.05
CA ALA A 33 13.94 13.91 -9.60
C ALA A 33 12.53 14.13 -9.02
N ARG A 34 12.31 15.23 -8.29
CA ARG A 34 10.97 15.59 -7.79
C ARG A 34 10.02 15.98 -8.91
N LYS A 35 10.43 16.78 -9.88
CA LYS A 35 9.53 17.28 -10.92
C LYS A 35 9.26 16.27 -12.03
N GLU A 36 10.30 15.66 -12.57
CA GLU A 36 10.17 14.77 -13.73
C GLU A 36 9.51 13.43 -13.37
N SER A 37 9.76 12.89 -12.18
CA SER A 37 9.21 11.58 -11.79
C SER A 37 7.69 11.60 -11.55
N PHE A 38 7.12 12.76 -11.24
CA PHE A 38 5.69 12.89 -10.95
C PHE A 38 4.90 13.60 -12.05
N ALA A 39 5.55 14.15 -13.08
CA ALA A 39 4.91 14.98 -14.12
C ALA A 39 3.70 14.33 -14.83
N GLU A 40 3.67 13.00 -14.94
CA GLU A 40 2.58 12.24 -15.56
C GLU A 40 1.41 11.93 -14.60
N PHE A 41 1.55 12.23 -13.30
CA PHE A 41 0.61 11.88 -12.25
C PHE A 41 -0.10 13.12 -11.68
N CYS A 42 -0.96 12.93 -10.67
CA CYS A 42 -1.62 14.05 -10.00
C CYS A 42 -0.58 15.01 -9.40
N GLN A 43 -0.51 16.21 -9.99
CA GLN A 43 0.43 17.26 -9.60
C GLN A 43 0.10 17.88 -8.23
N PRO A 44 -1.19 18.12 -7.88
CA PRO A 44 -1.52 18.59 -6.55
C PRO A 44 -1.17 17.53 -5.49
N PRO A 45 -0.67 17.95 -4.32
CA PRO A 45 -0.51 17.03 -3.22
C PRO A 45 -1.86 16.47 -2.78
N TRP A 46 -1.87 15.21 -2.34
CA TRP A 46 -3.09 14.47 -2.01
C TRP A 46 -4.09 15.22 -1.10
N TRP A 47 -3.60 15.95 -0.10
CA TRP A 47 -4.46 16.63 0.86
C TRP A 47 -5.30 17.77 0.25
N ASP A 48 -4.90 18.33 -0.90
CA ASP A 48 -5.66 19.39 -1.59
C ASP A 48 -6.81 18.82 -2.44
N VAL A 49 -6.72 17.54 -2.82
CA VAL A 49 -7.65 16.90 -3.78
C VAL A 49 -8.46 15.76 -3.20
N VAL A 50 -8.14 15.32 -1.99
CA VAL A 50 -8.90 14.28 -1.29
C VAL A 50 -10.31 14.77 -0.98
N ALA A 51 -11.30 13.93 -1.28
CA ALA A 51 -12.70 14.20 -0.97
C ALA A 51 -13.02 13.81 0.49
N PRO A 52 -13.88 14.57 1.18
CA PRO A 52 -14.44 14.16 2.47
C PRO A 52 -15.23 12.83 2.35
N PRO A 53 -15.42 12.11 3.46
CA PRO A 53 -16.25 10.90 3.48
C PRO A 53 -17.70 11.18 3.01
N PRO A 54 -18.32 10.26 2.26
CA PRO A 54 -19.71 10.42 1.84
C PRO A 54 -20.64 10.50 3.06
N GLY A 55 -21.54 11.48 3.07
CA GLY A 55 -22.41 11.79 4.21
C GLY A 55 -21.94 12.99 5.05
N ALA A 56 -20.71 13.49 4.84
CA ALA A 56 -20.30 14.81 5.32
C ALA A 56 -20.92 15.90 4.41
N SER A 57 -22.24 16.05 4.44
CA SER A 57 -22.91 17.13 3.74
C SER A 57 -22.73 18.44 4.52
N PRO A 58 -22.45 19.57 3.85
CA PRO A 58 -22.51 20.90 4.46
C PRO A 58 -23.96 21.35 4.71
N SER A 59 -24.84 20.43 5.10
CA SER A 59 -26.23 20.73 5.48
C SER A 59 -26.61 20.16 6.85
N ASP A 60 -25.77 19.35 7.48
CA ASP A 60 -25.96 18.92 8.87
C ASP A 60 -25.23 19.88 9.81
N GLU A 61 -25.97 20.77 10.45
CA GLU A 61 -25.48 21.80 11.38
C GLU A 61 -24.66 21.27 12.56
N SER A 62 -24.66 19.95 12.81
CA SER A 62 -23.93 19.31 13.92
C SER A 62 -22.50 18.85 13.56
N MET A 63 -22.12 18.80 12.28
CA MET A 63 -20.82 18.26 11.83
C MET A 63 -20.22 19.03 10.64
N HIS A 64 -20.24 20.37 10.68
CA HIS A 64 -19.62 21.20 9.65
C HIS A 64 -18.11 21.39 9.86
N GLU A 65 -17.30 20.38 9.54
CA GLU A 65 -15.90 20.65 9.20
C GLU A 65 -15.89 21.30 7.80
N SER A 66 -15.36 22.51 7.68
CA SER A 66 -15.23 23.14 6.36
C SER A 66 -14.30 22.30 5.48
N LEU A 67 -14.47 22.34 4.16
CA LEU A 67 -13.57 21.63 3.24
C LEU A 67 -12.10 22.05 3.46
N HIS A 68 -11.88 23.32 3.80
CA HIS A 68 -10.57 23.83 4.16
C HIS A 68 -10.01 23.19 5.44
N ASP A 69 -10.81 23.09 6.50
CA ASP A 69 -10.38 22.45 7.76
C ASP A 69 -10.06 20.96 7.55
N PHE A 70 -10.85 20.29 6.72
CA PHE A 70 -10.60 18.92 6.29
C PHE A 70 -9.25 18.80 5.58
N HIS A 71 -9.00 19.60 4.53
CA HIS A 71 -7.74 19.57 3.79
C HIS A 71 -6.54 19.91 4.69
N GLU A 72 -6.66 20.87 5.60
CA GLU A 72 -5.61 21.21 6.56
C GLU A 72 -5.36 20.07 7.57
N ARG A 73 -6.41 19.35 8.00
CA ARG A 73 -6.25 18.14 8.82
C ARG A 73 -5.53 17.05 8.03
N MET A 74 -5.87 16.83 6.77
CA MET A 74 -5.21 15.85 5.91
C MET A 74 -3.73 16.23 5.66
N ARG A 75 -3.43 17.52 5.50
CA ARG A 75 -2.06 18.05 5.41
C ARG A 75 -1.27 17.76 6.69
N ARG A 76 -1.87 17.97 7.88
CA ARG A 76 -1.25 17.63 9.17
C ARG A 76 -0.93 16.14 9.29
N VAL A 77 -1.82 15.27 8.81
CA VAL A 77 -1.55 13.82 8.72
C VAL A 77 -0.36 13.52 7.79
N ALA A 78 -0.27 14.20 6.64
CA ALA A 78 0.87 14.07 5.74
C ALA A 78 2.19 14.51 6.40
N VAL A 79 2.18 15.59 7.19
CA VAL A 79 3.35 16.04 7.97
C VAL A 79 3.78 14.98 8.98
N SER A 80 2.85 14.47 9.80
CA SER A 80 3.17 13.46 10.81
C SER A 80 3.68 12.16 10.19
N SER A 81 3.05 11.70 9.10
CA SER A 81 3.47 10.48 8.40
C SER A 81 4.85 10.64 7.73
N LEU A 82 5.16 11.81 7.15
CA LEU A 82 6.49 12.07 6.61
C LEU A 82 7.55 12.05 7.70
N ALA A 83 7.27 12.62 8.88
CA ALA A 83 8.21 12.57 10.00
C ALA A 83 8.52 11.12 10.41
N LEU A 84 7.49 10.27 10.50
CA LEU A 84 7.66 8.85 10.79
C LEU A 84 8.45 8.12 9.69
N LEU A 85 8.17 8.40 8.42
CA LEU A 85 8.93 7.84 7.30
C LEU A 85 10.40 8.24 7.35
N LYS A 86 10.67 9.52 7.65
CA LYS A 86 12.04 10.04 7.78
C LYS A 86 12.81 9.35 8.90
N LEU A 87 12.16 9.09 10.02
CA LEU A 87 12.74 8.33 11.13
C LEU A 87 13.01 6.86 10.73
N ALA A 88 12.05 6.22 10.07
CA ALA A 88 12.17 4.82 9.66
C ALA A 88 13.27 4.60 8.59
N LEU A 89 13.52 5.60 7.76
CA LEU A 89 14.48 5.56 6.65
C LEU A 89 15.68 6.49 6.88
N ALA A 90 16.03 6.79 8.12
CA ALA A 90 17.07 7.77 8.47
C ALA A 90 18.42 7.50 7.77
N GLU A 91 18.78 6.23 7.62
CA GLU A 91 20.03 5.78 6.97
C GLU A 91 19.91 5.64 5.44
N HIS A 92 18.72 5.83 4.88
CA HIS A 92 18.46 5.58 3.48
C HIS A 92 18.69 6.86 2.64
N PRO A 93 19.59 6.87 1.65
CA PRO A 93 19.96 8.09 0.93
C PRO A 93 18.78 8.75 0.19
N ALA A 94 17.80 7.97 -0.26
CA ALA A 94 16.62 8.51 -0.93
C ALA A 94 15.75 9.39 -0.01
N ILE A 95 15.85 9.29 1.32
CA ILE A 95 15.00 10.10 2.19
C ILE A 95 15.33 11.60 2.12
N ALA A 96 16.56 11.93 1.71
CA ALA A 96 17.02 13.31 1.56
C ALA A 96 16.25 14.06 0.46
N CYS A 97 15.74 13.35 -0.56
CA CYS A 97 15.00 13.97 -1.65
C CYS A 97 13.50 14.11 -1.37
N VAL A 98 12.97 13.52 -0.29
CA VAL A 98 11.53 13.54 0.02
C VAL A 98 11.19 14.73 0.92
N ASP A 99 10.48 15.71 0.35
CA ASP A 99 9.83 16.80 1.08
C ASP A 99 8.33 16.56 1.23
N LEU A 100 7.64 17.49 1.90
CA LEU A 100 6.21 17.35 2.17
C LEU A 100 5.38 17.29 0.88
N GLU A 101 5.71 18.13 -0.10
CA GLU A 101 5.00 18.20 -1.37
C GLU A 101 5.18 16.90 -2.17
N SER A 102 6.42 16.44 -2.34
CA SER A 102 6.73 15.16 -2.99
C SER A 102 6.10 13.98 -2.24
N TRP A 103 6.04 14.05 -0.90
CA TRP A 103 5.33 13.05 -0.10
C TRP A 103 3.82 13.07 -0.35
N GLY A 104 3.21 14.25 -0.42
CA GLY A 104 1.79 14.41 -0.76
C GLY A 104 1.46 13.88 -2.14
N GLN A 105 2.31 14.14 -3.12
CA GLN A 105 2.20 13.60 -4.48
C GLN A 105 2.39 12.08 -4.49
N LEU A 106 3.36 11.54 -3.74
CA LEU A 106 3.55 10.10 -3.58
C LEU A 106 2.34 9.41 -2.94
N VAL A 107 1.76 10.02 -1.90
CA VAL A 107 0.52 9.52 -1.28
C VAL A 107 -0.65 9.62 -2.26
N GLY A 108 -0.72 10.69 -3.04
CA GLY A 108 -1.75 10.89 -4.07
C GLY A 108 -1.66 9.84 -5.17
N LEU A 109 -0.46 9.64 -5.72
CA LEU A 109 -0.13 8.58 -6.67
C LEU A 109 -0.47 7.23 -6.06
N ALA A 110 0.00 6.96 -4.85
CA ALA A 110 -0.32 5.75 -4.12
C ALA A 110 -1.82 5.55 -4.04
N ARG A 111 -2.62 6.55 -3.63
CA ARG A 111 -4.08 6.47 -3.45
C ARG A 111 -4.85 6.32 -4.76
N GLN A 112 -4.51 7.08 -5.79
CA GLN A 112 -5.13 6.99 -7.11
C GLN A 112 -4.82 5.66 -7.78
N ASN A 113 -3.62 5.15 -7.55
CA ASN A 113 -3.16 3.89 -8.08
C ASN A 113 -3.17 2.78 -7.02
N THR A 114 -3.91 2.99 -5.91
CA THR A 114 -4.05 1.98 -4.87
C THR A 114 -4.96 0.94 -5.48
N LEU A 115 -4.33 -0.10 -6.00
CA LEU A 115 -4.98 -1.39 -6.13
C LEU A 115 -5.33 -1.80 -4.70
N CYS A 116 -6.60 -1.65 -4.34
CA CYS A 116 -7.11 -2.28 -3.13
C CYS A 116 -6.76 -3.77 -3.23
N VAL A 117 -5.91 -4.26 -2.32
CA VAL A 117 -5.55 -5.68 -2.31
C VAL A 117 -6.58 -6.37 -1.43
N GLU A 118 -7.70 -6.73 -2.04
CA GLU A 118 -8.64 -7.65 -1.44
C GLU A 118 -8.10 -9.06 -1.61
N VAL A 119 -7.46 -9.58 -0.56
CA VAL A 119 -7.16 -11.00 -0.48
C VAL A 119 -8.30 -11.71 0.20
N ASP A 120 -8.66 -12.86 -0.37
CA ASP A 120 -9.62 -13.76 0.25
C ASP A 120 -9.15 -14.14 1.65
N ASN A 121 -10.11 -14.16 2.59
CA ASN A 121 -9.81 -14.52 3.96
C ASN A 121 -9.20 -15.93 3.97
N PRO A 122 -7.99 -16.14 4.52
CA PRO A 122 -7.36 -17.46 4.52
C PRO A 122 -8.20 -18.52 5.24
N ALA A 123 -9.13 -18.11 6.11
CA ALA A 123 -10.09 -19.01 6.73
C ALA A 123 -11.09 -19.63 5.73
N ARG A 124 -11.31 -19.05 4.54
CA ARG A 124 -12.19 -19.64 3.50
C ARG A 124 -11.77 -21.06 3.12
N GLU A 125 -10.47 -21.32 3.00
CA GLU A 125 -9.95 -22.65 2.64
C GLU A 125 -9.87 -23.59 3.85
N ILE A 126 -9.64 -23.03 5.05
CA ILE A 126 -9.43 -23.80 6.28
C ILE A 126 -10.77 -24.27 6.88
N ILE A 127 -11.85 -23.49 6.77
CA ILE A 127 -13.16 -23.84 7.33
C ILE A 127 -13.71 -25.17 6.78
N PRO A 128 -13.72 -25.43 5.46
CA PRO A 128 -14.13 -26.73 4.93
C PRO A 128 -13.28 -27.89 5.47
N MET A 129 -11.95 -27.71 5.55
CA MET A 129 -11.07 -28.72 6.13
C MET A 129 -11.44 -29.02 7.59
N LEU A 130 -11.62 -27.98 8.41
CA LEU A 130 -12.03 -28.12 9.81
C LEU A 130 -13.39 -28.82 9.97
N ARG A 131 -14.33 -28.62 9.04
CA ARG A 131 -15.63 -29.32 9.02
C ARG A 131 -15.48 -30.80 8.68
N CYS A 132 -14.52 -31.15 7.83
CA CYS A 132 -14.27 -32.53 7.39
C CYS A 132 -13.41 -33.36 8.36
N VAL A 133 -12.70 -32.74 9.31
CA VAL A 133 -11.95 -33.49 10.33
C VAL A 133 -12.92 -34.28 11.21
N GLY A 134 -12.78 -35.61 11.27
CA GLY A 134 -13.59 -36.48 12.12
C GLY A 134 -13.46 -36.16 13.62
N GLY A 135 -14.53 -36.39 14.38
CA GLY A 135 -14.57 -36.19 15.84
C GLY A 135 -15.09 -34.82 16.27
N ALA A 136 -16.24 -34.78 16.95
CA ALA A 136 -16.84 -33.54 17.43
C ALA A 136 -16.08 -32.98 18.65
N SER A 137 -15.14 -32.06 18.42
CA SER A 137 -14.60 -31.23 19.50
C SER A 137 -15.55 -30.06 19.78
N LYS A 138 -15.97 -29.90 21.05
CA LYS A 138 -16.76 -28.75 21.50
C LYS A 138 -16.08 -27.42 21.16
N GLN A 139 -14.76 -27.34 21.30
CA GLN A 139 -14.00 -26.12 20.94
C GLN A 139 -14.10 -25.83 19.44
N ARG A 140 -14.02 -26.85 18.58
CA ARG A 140 -14.11 -26.67 17.13
C ARG A 140 -15.50 -26.18 16.70
N THR A 141 -16.55 -26.76 17.24
CA THR A 141 -17.92 -26.33 16.94
C THR A 141 -18.17 -24.89 17.39
N ALA A 142 -17.71 -24.52 18.59
CA ALA A 142 -17.82 -23.16 19.09
C ALA A 142 -17.01 -22.16 18.23
N LEU A 143 -15.79 -22.53 17.82
CA LEU A 143 -14.95 -21.72 16.93
C LEU A 143 -15.65 -21.48 15.58
N LEU A 144 -16.15 -22.55 14.93
CA LEU A 144 -16.84 -22.44 13.64
C LEU A 144 -18.13 -21.63 13.73
N ALA A 145 -18.85 -21.69 14.85
CA ALA A 145 -20.06 -20.91 15.09
C ALA A 145 -19.79 -19.42 15.36
N ALA A 146 -18.60 -19.08 15.87
CA ALA A 146 -18.20 -17.71 16.17
C ALA A 146 -17.65 -16.96 14.95
N LEU A 147 -17.40 -17.64 13.82
CA LEU A 147 -16.87 -16.99 12.63
C LEU A 147 -17.95 -16.17 11.92
N PRO A 148 -17.64 -14.93 11.49
CA PRO A 148 -18.57 -14.11 10.73
C PRO A 148 -18.92 -14.77 9.38
N SER A 149 -20.16 -14.59 8.95
CA SER A 149 -20.68 -15.07 7.67
C SER A 149 -21.36 -13.94 6.91
N PRO A 150 -20.80 -13.46 5.77
CA PRO A 150 -19.58 -13.94 5.14
C PRO A 150 -18.31 -13.59 5.94
N LEU A 151 -17.24 -14.37 5.74
CA LEU A 151 -15.93 -13.99 6.26
C LEU A 151 -15.50 -12.66 5.62
N PRO A 152 -15.03 -11.68 6.41
CA PRO A 152 -14.53 -10.43 5.86
C PRO A 152 -13.26 -10.69 5.05
N HIS A 153 -13.08 -9.98 3.95
CA HIS A 153 -11.80 -9.95 3.24
C HIS A 153 -10.71 -9.41 4.15
N VAL A 154 -9.47 -9.82 3.92
CA VAL A 154 -8.34 -9.16 4.57
C VAL A 154 -7.98 -7.97 3.71
N GLU A 155 -8.37 -6.78 4.16
CA GLU A 155 -8.00 -5.53 3.51
C GLU A 155 -6.53 -5.21 3.84
N GLY A 156 -5.69 -5.25 2.81
CA GLY A 156 -4.30 -4.83 2.89
C GLY A 156 -4.01 -3.69 1.92
N ALA A 157 -3.01 -2.86 2.24
CA ALA A 157 -2.49 -1.87 1.32
C ALA A 157 -1.02 -2.19 1.00
N ALA A 158 -0.68 -2.15 -0.28
CA ALA A 158 0.68 -2.33 -0.76
C ALA A 158 0.93 -1.43 -1.99
N LEU A 159 2.15 -0.93 -2.12
CA LEU A 159 2.57 -0.11 -3.25
C LEU A 159 3.38 -0.95 -4.24
N PHE A 160 2.90 -1.03 -5.47
CA PHE A 160 3.58 -1.73 -6.56
C PHE A 160 3.86 -0.74 -7.69
N GLN A 161 5.08 -0.18 -7.69
CA GLN A 161 5.44 0.93 -8.59
C GLN A 161 4.99 0.71 -10.04
N THR A 162 5.24 -0.45 -10.63
CA THR A 162 4.88 -0.76 -12.02
C THR A 162 3.38 -0.94 -12.21
N THR A 163 2.71 -1.64 -11.29
CA THR A 163 1.27 -1.86 -11.36
C THR A 163 0.48 -0.58 -11.10
N SER A 164 1.08 0.35 -10.36
CA SER A 164 0.53 1.68 -10.11
C SER A 164 0.58 2.60 -11.34
N CYS A 165 1.12 2.16 -12.47
CA CYS A 165 1.03 2.91 -13.73
C CYS A 165 -0.17 2.48 -14.60
N LEU A 166 -0.95 1.49 -14.16
CA LEU A 166 -2.12 1.01 -14.91
C LEU A 166 -3.31 1.94 -14.68
N ASN A 167 -3.89 2.43 -15.77
CA ASN A 167 -5.13 3.19 -15.70
C ASN A 167 -6.32 2.30 -15.35
N HIS A 168 -7.32 2.90 -14.69
CA HIS A 168 -8.60 2.26 -14.47
C HIS A 168 -9.38 2.11 -15.79
N SER A 169 -10.06 0.97 -15.95
CA SER A 169 -11.06 0.74 -16.99
C SER A 169 -12.19 -0.12 -16.39
N CYS A 170 -13.44 0.23 -16.66
CA CYS A 170 -14.60 -0.61 -16.32
C CYS A 170 -14.62 -1.93 -17.11
N GLU A 171 -13.85 -1.99 -18.20
CA GLU A 171 -13.67 -3.18 -19.04
C GLU A 171 -12.16 -3.46 -19.23
N PRO A 172 -11.49 -3.99 -18.21
CA PRO A 172 -10.04 -4.12 -18.23
C PRO A 172 -9.57 -5.22 -19.20
N ASN A 173 -8.38 -5.04 -19.78
CA ASN A 173 -7.67 -6.04 -20.58
C ASN A 173 -6.66 -6.85 -19.75
N VAL A 174 -6.35 -6.41 -18.54
CA VAL A 174 -5.44 -7.05 -17.57
C VAL A 174 -6.07 -7.15 -16.19
N GLN A 175 -5.65 -8.14 -15.41
CA GLN A 175 -6.03 -8.35 -14.02
C GLN A 175 -4.77 -8.48 -13.16
N VAL A 176 -4.79 -7.87 -11.98
CA VAL A 176 -3.73 -8.02 -10.98
C VAL A 176 -4.14 -9.09 -9.96
N THR A 177 -3.25 -10.02 -9.66
CA THR A 177 -3.44 -11.05 -8.63
C THR A 177 -2.30 -11.05 -7.62
N TYR A 178 -2.59 -11.46 -6.39
CA TYR A 178 -1.65 -11.45 -5.27
C TYR A 178 -1.54 -12.86 -4.67
N PRO A 179 -0.57 -13.68 -5.10
CA PRO A 179 -0.45 -15.05 -4.61
C PRO A 179 -0.24 -15.08 -3.10
N PHE A 180 -1.00 -15.93 -2.42
CA PHE A 180 -0.97 -16.07 -0.96
C PHE A 180 0.45 -16.40 -0.46
N GLY A 181 0.83 -15.79 0.66
CA GLY A 181 2.15 -15.98 1.27
C GLY A 181 3.31 -15.34 0.49
N THR A 182 3.01 -14.50 -0.51
CA THR A 182 4.03 -13.76 -1.27
C THR A 182 3.86 -12.26 -1.14
N HIS A 183 4.91 -11.50 -1.46
CA HIS A 183 4.89 -10.03 -1.56
C HIS A 183 4.90 -9.56 -3.02
N VAL A 184 4.35 -10.38 -3.93
CA VAL A 184 4.44 -10.18 -5.38
C VAL A 184 3.05 -9.90 -5.95
N ALA A 185 2.93 -8.85 -6.78
CA ALA A 185 1.79 -8.65 -7.66
C ALA A 185 2.06 -9.35 -9.01
N ARG A 186 1.06 -10.08 -9.54
CA ARG A 186 1.11 -10.68 -10.87
C ARG A 186 0.09 -10.01 -11.77
N LEU A 187 0.57 -9.47 -12.90
CA LEU A 187 -0.28 -8.91 -13.95
C LEU A 187 -0.58 -10.01 -14.98
N LEU A 188 -1.85 -10.27 -15.23
CA LEU A 188 -2.33 -11.31 -16.14
C LEU A 188 -3.20 -10.66 -17.22
N ALA A 189 -2.95 -10.95 -18.48
CA ALA A 189 -3.86 -10.56 -19.55
C ALA A 189 -5.16 -11.38 -19.45
N VAL A 190 -6.30 -10.70 -19.39
CA VAL A 190 -7.64 -11.34 -19.41
C VAL A 190 -8.31 -11.25 -20.79
N ARG A 191 -7.69 -10.52 -21.71
CA ARG A 191 -8.06 -10.34 -23.12
C ARG A 191 -6.79 -10.34 -23.98
N ALA A 192 -6.94 -10.42 -25.30
CA ALA A 192 -5.81 -10.20 -26.20
C ALA A 192 -5.29 -8.76 -26.05
N VAL A 193 -3.96 -8.60 -25.98
CA VAL A 193 -3.28 -7.30 -25.85
C VAL A 193 -2.30 -7.18 -27.01
N CYS A 194 -2.45 -6.13 -27.81
CA CYS A 194 -1.58 -5.82 -28.94
C CYS A 194 -0.40 -4.95 -28.50
N LYS A 195 0.64 -4.90 -29.34
CA LYS A 195 1.76 -3.97 -29.11
C LYS A 195 1.25 -2.53 -29.27
N GLY A 196 1.34 -1.75 -28.20
CA GLY A 196 0.89 -0.35 -28.18
C GLY A 196 -0.48 -0.13 -27.53
N ASP A 197 -1.13 -1.20 -27.07
CA ASP A 197 -2.26 -1.13 -26.14
C ASP A 197 -1.81 -0.73 -24.72
#